data_AF-A0A0D4HPS2-F1
#
_entry.id   AF-A0A0D4HPS2-F1
#
_cell.length_a   1.000
_cell.length_b   1.000
_cell.length_c   1.000
_cell.angle_alpha   90.00
_cell.angle_beta   90.00
_cell.angle_gamma   90.00
#
_symmetry.space_group_name_H-M   'P 1'
#
loop_
_entity.id
_entity.type
_entity.pdbx_description
1 polymer ?
#
loop_
_entity_poly.entity_id
_entity_poly.type
_entity_poly.pdbx_seq_one_letter_code
_entity_poly.pdbx_strand_id
1 'polypeptide(L)'
;FKLISFSSRSGGIVDAQKVFDKLKVMMGDVQIEDLPIKYRAVATDLQAKKEVLFEKGSLIDAIRASVGIPTIFAPILKDEMILVDGGVLNPLPINVVLDDEDLTIAVNLDAILKT
;
A
#
# COMPACT_ATOMS: atom_id res chain seq x y z
N PHE A 1 25.13 -4.13 5.19
CA PHE A 1 23.78 -3.97 5.76
C PHE A 1 23.62 -2.55 6.29
N LYS A 2 23.04 -1.65 5.50
CA LYS A 2 22.65 -0.31 5.94
C LYS A 2 21.44 0.11 5.11
N LEU A 3 20.25 -0.30 5.57
CA LEU A 3 18.96 -0.05 4.90
C LEU A 3 18.39 1.33 5.24
N ILE A 4 19.11 2.16 5.99
CA ILE A 4 18.66 3.48 6.44
C ILE A 4 19.83 4.47 6.27
N SER A 5 19.65 5.47 5.41
CA SER A 5 20.56 6.61 5.25
C SER A 5 19.82 7.90 5.61
N PHE A 6 20.16 8.47 6.75
CA PHE A 6 19.63 9.74 7.22
C PHE A 6 20.46 10.90 6.65
N SER A 7 19.85 11.81 5.90
CA SER A 7 20.43 13.12 5.59
C SER A 7 19.57 14.23 6.21
N SER A 8 20.27 15.19 6.81
CA SER A 8 19.73 16.15 7.78
C SER A 8 19.20 17.41 7.11
N ARG A 9 17.87 17.62 7.18
CA ARG A 9 17.17 18.88 7.49
C ARG A 9 15.67 18.57 7.56
N SER A 10 15.16 18.37 8.78
CA SER A 10 13.75 18.14 9.20
C SER A 10 13.03 16.90 8.64
N GLY A 11 12.80 15.88 9.49
CA GLY A 11 11.84 14.79 9.28
C GLY A 11 12.41 13.57 8.55
N GLY A 12 12.47 12.41 9.21
CA GLY A 12 13.15 11.22 8.71
C GLY A 12 12.54 10.65 7.42
N ILE A 13 13.30 10.67 6.33
CA ILE A 13 12.96 10.00 5.07
C ILE A 13 13.63 8.62 5.08
N VAL A 14 12.82 7.56 5.14
CA VAL A 14 13.28 6.21 4.77
C VAL A 14 13.46 6.21 3.26
N ASP A 15 14.55 5.63 2.76
CA ASP A 15 14.72 5.45 1.31
C ASP A 15 13.76 4.35 0.84
N ALA A 16 12.51 4.77 0.64
CA ALA A 16 11.40 3.98 0.14
C ALA A 16 11.81 3.11 -1.04
N GLN A 17 12.57 3.69 -1.97
CA GLN A 17 13.00 3.02 -3.17
C GLN A 17 13.83 1.78 -2.84
N LYS A 18 14.78 1.88 -1.89
CA LYS A 18 15.56 0.71 -1.44
C LYS A 18 14.71 -0.40 -0.82
N VAL A 19 13.65 -0.06 -0.09
CA VAL A 19 12.75 -1.06 0.51
C VAL A 19 11.99 -1.81 -0.60
N PHE A 20 11.40 -1.09 -1.55
CA PHE A 20 10.67 -1.70 -2.66
C PHE A 20 11.57 -2.44 -3.64
N ASP A 21 12.79 -1.95 -3.88
CA ASP A 21 13.79 -2.65 -4.70
C ASP A 21 14.14 -4.00 -4.04
N LYS A 22 14.30 -4.03 -2.72
CA LYS A 22 14.58 -5.28 -2.00
C LYS A 22 13.39 -6.23 -2.02
N LEU A 23 12.18 -5.72 -1.82
CA LEU A 23 10.95 -6.51 -1.94
C LEU A 23 10.80 -7.09 -3.35
N LYS A 24 11.06 -6.30 -4.41
CA LYS A 24 11.06 -6.76 -5.79
C LYS A 24 12.07 -7.88 -6.05
N VAL A 25 13.28 -7.79 -5.47
CA VAL A 25 14.29 -8.86 -5.56
C VAL A 25 13.84 -10.14 -4.84
N MET A 26 13.12 -10.02 -3.71
CA MET A 26 12.67 -11.17 -2.92
C MET A 26 11.44 -11.85 -3.53
N MET A 27 10.50 -11.06 -4.06
CA MET A 27 9.24 -11.56 -4.60
C MET A 27 9.32 -11.90 -6.08
N GLY A 28 10.28 -11.31 -6.81
CA GLY A 28 10.33 -11.38 -8.27
C GLY A 28 9.32 -10.45 -8.93
N ASP A 29 9.12 -10.65 -10.23
CA ASP A 29 8.13 -9.93 -11.02
C ASP A 29 6.82 -10.73 -11.04
N VAL A 30 5.98 -10.48 -10.02
CA VAL A 30 4.70 -11.19 -9.82
C VAL A 30 3.55 -10.29 -10.24
N GLN A 31 2.63 -10.84 -11.04
CA GLN A 31 1.36 -10.20 -11.34
C GLN A 31 0.31 -10.62 -10.32
N ILE A 32 -0.59 -9.71 -9.95
CA ILE A 32 -1.65 -9.97 -8.95
C ILE A 32 -2.56 -11.13 -9.38
N GLU A 33 -2.90 -11.18 -10.67
CA GLU A 33 -3.76 -12.22 -11.25
C GLU A 33 -3.15 -13.63 -11.21
N ASP A 34 -1.83 -13.74 -11.03
CA ASP A 34 -1.13 -15.02 -10.96
C ASP A 34 -1.02 -15.54 -9.51
N LEU A 35 -1.50 -14.79 -8.51
CA LEU A 35 -1.45 -15.20 -7.12
C LEU A 35 -2.40 -16.36 -6.83
N PRO A 36 -2.00 -17.32 -5.96
CA PRO A 36 -2.85 -18.46 -5.59
C PRO A 36 -4.08 -18.06 -4.76
N ILE A 37 -4.09 -16.84 -4.21
CA ILE A 37 -5.18 -16.28 -3.42
C ILE A 37 -5.54 -14.93 -4.06
N LYS A 38 -6.85 -14.69 -4.27
CA LYS A 38 -7.34 -13.40 -4.77
C LYS A 38 -6.81 -12.28 -3.88
N TYR A 39 -6.20 -11.28 -4.49
CA TYR A 39 -5.59 -10.17 -3.78
C TYR A 39 -6.10 -8.84 -4.33
N ARG A 40 -6.39 -7.91 -3.42
CA ARG A 40 -6.78 -6.53 -3.73
C ARG A 40 -5.93 -5.61 -2.88
N ALA A 41 -5.20 -4.68 -3.51
CA ALA A 41 -4.57 -3.57 -2.80
C ALA A 41 -5.47 -2.33 -2.91
N VAL A 42 -5.62 -1.57 -1.83
CA VAL A 42 -6.41 -0.34 -1.79
C VAL A 42 -5.47 0.85 -1.65
N ALA A 43 -5.58 1.82 -2.56
CA ALA A 43 -4.90 3.10 -2.45
C ALA A 43 -5.92 4.25 -2.53
N THR A 44 -5.46 5.44 -2.21
CA THR A 44 -6.24 6.69 -2.32
C THR A 44 -5.70 7.53 -3.47
N ASP A 45 -6.53 7.88 -4.44
CA ASP A 45 -6.23 8.96 -5.39
C ASP A 45 -6.61 10.30 -4.77
N LEU A 46 -5.60 11.12 -4.45
CA LEU A 46 -5.80 12.44 -3.85
C LEU A 46 -6.43 13.46 -4.81
N GLN A 47 -6.23 13.32 -6.12
CA GLN A 47 -6.82 14.26 -7.08
C GLN A 47 -8.32 14.04 -7.18
N ALA A 48 -8.73 12.79 -7.42
CA ALA A 48 -10.14 12.44 -7.55
C ALA A 48 -10.85 12.17 -6.21
N LYS A 49 -10.12 12.12 -5.09
CA LYS A 49 -10.62 11.83 -3.73
C LYS A 49 -11.42 10.52 -3.67
N LYS A 50 -10.88 9.49 -4.30
CA LYS A 50 -11.53 8.18 -4.42
C LYS A 50 -10.56 7.05 -4.14
N GLU A 51 -11.11 5.91 -3.78
CA GLU A 51 -10.36 4.66 -3.69
C GLU A 51 -9.93 4.19 -5.09
N VAL A 52 -8.75 3.58 -5.14
CA VAL A 52 -8.24 2.87 -6.30
C VAL A 52 -7.97 1.43 -5.87
N LEU A 53 -8.64 0.49 -6.54
CA LEU A 53 -8.47 -0.94 -6.29
C LEU A 53 -7.50 -1.52 -7.32
N PHE A 54 -6.47 -2.19 -6.84
CA PHE A 54 -5.54 -2.95 -7.67
C PHE A 54 -5.86 -4.43 -7.55
N GLU A 55 -6.42 -5.00 -8.62
CA GLU A 55 -6.76 -6.42 -8.73
C GLU A 55 -5.94 -7.15 -9.81
N LYS A 56 -5.15 -6.41 -10.61
CA LYS A 56 -4.36 -6.91 -11.73
C LYS A 56 -3.09 -6.08 -11.94
N GLY A 57 -2.09 -6.68 -12.59
CA GLY A 57 -0.81 -6.08 -12.90
C GLY A 57 0.23 -6.29 -11.80
N SER A 58 1.31 -5.49 -11.85
CA SER A 58 2.47 -5.60 -10.96
C SER A 58 2.11 -5.52 -9.48
N LEU A 59 2.34 -6.63 -8.76
CA LEU A 59 2.09 -6.73 -7.32
C LEU A 59 2.88 -5.70 -6.53
N ILE A 60 4.15 -5.49 -6.89
CA ILE A 60 5.01 -4.55 -6.14
C ILE A 60 4.54 -3.10 -6.32
N ASP A 61 4.03 -2.73 -7.50
CA ASP A 61 3.53 -1.38 -7.74
C ASP A 61 2.22 -1.13 -7.00
N ALA A 62 1.35 -2.15 -6.93
CA ALA A 62 0.11 -2.10 -6.16
C ALA A 62 0.39 -1.96 -4.65
N ILE A 63 1.33 -2.74 -4.10
CA ILE A 63 1.75 -2.63 -2.70
C ILE A 63 2.31 -1.23 -2.45
N ARG A 64 3.21 -0.75 -3.33
CA ARG A 64 3.83 0.57 -3.21
C ARG A 64 2.78 1.69 -3.19
N ALA A 65 1.76 1.61 -4.05
CA ALA A 65 0.67 2.58 -4.07
C ALA A 65 -0.15 2.54 -2.77
N SER A 66 -0.42 1.34 -2.27
CA SER A 66 -1.27 1.10 -1.10
C SER A 66 -0.63 1.50 0.23
N VAL A 67 0.71 1.51 0.33
CA VAL A 67 1.45 1.90 1.56
C VAL A 67 2.12 3.29 1.45
N GLY A 68 1.73 4.09 0.45
CA GLY A 68 2.29 5.42 0.19
C GLY A 68 1.90 6.44 1.24
N ILE A 69 2.51 6.41 2.43
CA ILE A 69 2.20 7.35 3.51
C ILE A 69 2.86 8.70 3.24
N PRO A 70 2.11 9.83 3.17
CA PRO A 70 2.62 11.16 2.80
C PRO A 70 3.85 11.69 3.58
N THR A 71 4.16 11.10 4.73
CA THR A 71 5.28 11.47 5.61
C THR A 71 6.49 10.53 5.55
N ILE A 72 6.33 9.29 5.08
CA ILE A 72 7.40 8.26 5.09
C ILE A 72 7.74 7.81 3.67
N PHE A 73 6.76 7.78 2.78
CA PHE A 73 6.87 7.34 1.39
C PHE A 73 6.37 8.45 0.46
N ALA A 74 7.14 8.81 -0.57
CA ALA A 74 6.69 9.79 -1.55
C ALA A 74 5.43 9.26 -2.30
N PRO A 75 4.41 10.10 -2.55
CA PRO A 75 3.25 9.72 -3.36
C PRO A 75 3.66 9.16 -4.72
N ILE A 76 2.88 8.21 -5.24
CA ILE A 76 3.10 7.69 -6.59
C ILE A 76 2.32 8.54 -7.58
N LEU A 77 3.02 9.06 -8.58
CA LEU A 77 2.40 9.65 -9.76
C LEU A 77 2.19 8.53 -10.78
N LYS A 78 0.92 8.25 -11.09
CA LYS A 78 0.54 7.27 -12.11
C LYS A 78 -0.54 7.91 -12.98
N ASP A 79 -0.19 8.18 -14.23
CA ASP A 79 -1.02 8.96 -15.15
C ASP A 79 -1.39 10.31 -14.52
N GLU A 80 -2.68 10.64 -14.46
CA GLU A 80 -3.21 11.85 -13.80
C GLU A 80 -3.48 11.66 -12.30
N MET A 81 -3.14 10.51 -11.72
CA MET A 81 -3.45 10.20 -10.32
C MET A 81 -2.27 10.54 -9.40
N ILE A 82 -2.61 11.00 -8.19
CA ILE A 82 -1.65 11.11 -7.07
C ILE A 82 -2.07 10.07 -6.04
N LEU A 83 -1.36 8.95 -6.03
CA LEU A 83 -1.69 7.80 -5.20
C LEU A 83 -0.95 7.84 -3.87
N VAL A 84 -1.71 7.68 -2.79
CA VAL A 84 -1.22 7.54 -1.42
C VAL A 84 -1.89 6.35 -0.73
N ASP A 85 -1.48 6.11 0.51
CA ASP A 85 -1.96 5.03 1.36
C ASP A 85 -3.49 4.89 1.36
N GLY A 86 -3.97 3.65 1.25
CA GLY A 86 -5.40 3.34 1.23
C GLY A 86 -6.11 3.75 2.52
N GLY A 87 -5.40 3.70 3.65
CA GLY A 87 -5.91 4.07 4.96
C GLY A 87 -6.24 5.55 5.13
N VAL A 88 -5.86 6.41 4.17
CA VAL A 88 -6.29 7.81 4.14
C VAL A 88 -7.81 7.93 3.94
N LEU A 89 -8.40 7.10 3.08
CA LEU A 89 -9.86 7.06 2.88
C LEU A 89 -10.51 5.83 3.49
N ASN A 90 -9.80 4.70 3.55
CA ASN A 90 -10.35 3.41 3.94
C ASN A 90 -9.36 2.62 4.81
N PRO A 91 -9.25 2.94 6.11
CA PRO A 91 -8.31 2.30 7.04
C PRO A 91 -8.61 0.82 7.31
N LEU A 92 -9.84 0.35 7.03
CA LEU A 92 -10.22 -1.05 7.17
C LEU A 92 -11.16 -1.43 6.03
N PRO A 93 -10.63 -1.86 4.86
CA PRO A 93 -11.39 -2.00 3.61
C PRO A 93 -12.24 -3.26 3.57
N ILE A 94 -13.19 -3.40 4.50
CA ILE A 94 -14.10 -4.56 4.55
C ILE A 94 -15.03 -4.53 3.35
N ASN A 95 -15.46 -3.35 2.91
CA ASN A 95 -16.37 -3.16 1.78
C ASN A 95 -15.86 -3.76 0.46
N VAL A 96 -14.54 -3.92 0.30
CA VAL A 96 -13.95 -4.44 -0.94
C VAL A 96 -14.01 -5.97 -1.02
N VAL A 97 -14.47 -6.66 0.03
CA VAL A 97 -14.56 -8.13 0.10
C VAL A 97 -15.98 -8.64 0.42
N LEU A 98 -16.97 -7.76 0.56
CA LEU A 98 -18.32 -8.12 1.03
C LEU A 98 -19.14 -8.98 0.05
N ASP A 99 -18.88 -8.88 -1.26
CA ASP A 99 -19.69 -9.57 -2.27
C ASP A 99 -19.19 -10.98 -2.60
N ASP A 100 -18.04 -11.39 -2.05
CA ASP A 100 -17.31 -12.57 -2.50
C ASP A 100 -17.26 -13.73 -1.47
N GLU A 101 -17.73 -13.56 -0.22
CA GLU A 101 -17.40 -14.51 0.87
C GLU A 101 -18.53 -14.79 1.88
N ASP A 102 -18.60 -16.05 2.37
CA ASP A 102 -19.50 -16.49 3.45
C ASP A 102 -19.04 -16.02 4.85
N LEU A 103 -17.75 -15.73 5.00
CA LEU A 103 -17.13 -15.29 6.25
C LEU A 103 -16.00 -14.29 5.96
N THR A 104 -16.03 -13.12 6.61
CA THR A 104 -14.95 -12.13 6.53
C THR A 104 -14.20 -12.01 7.85
N ILE A 105 -12.87 -12.10 7.80
CA ILE A 105 -11.98 -11.83 8.94
C ILE A 105 -11.31 -10.48 8.72
N ALA A 106 -11.61 -9.50 9.60
CA ALA A 106 -10.99 -8.18 9.58
C ALA A 106 -9.96 -8.06 10.72
N VAL A 107 -8.74 -7.63 10.40
CA VAL A 107 -7.68 -7.36 11.38
C VAL A 107 -7.49 -5.86 11.50
N ASN A 108 -7.85 -5.31 12.66
CA ASN A 108 -7.67 -3.89 12.97
C ASN A 108 -6.49 -3.71 13.95
N LEU A 109 -5.54 -2.85 13.60
CA LEU A 109 -4.35 -2.55 14.39
C LEU A 109 -4.54 -1.38 15.37
N ASP A 110 -5.64 -0.63 15.26
CA ASP A 110 -5.96 0.54 16.10
C ASP A 110 -6.52 0.17 17.48
N ALA A 111 -6.26 -1.04 17.96
CA ALA A 111 -6.74 -1.50 19.25
C ALA A 111 -6.10 -0.67 20.39
N ILE A 112 -6.88 0.24 20.98
CA ILE A 112 -6.53 0.83 22.27
C ILE A 112 -6.61 -0.27 23.32
N LEU A 113 -5.46 -0.79 23.75
CA LEU A 113 -5.38 -1.60 24.96
C LEU A 113 -5.78 -0.70 26.13
N LYS A 114 -6.99 -0.93 26.68
CA LYS A 114 -7.35 -0.38 27.99
C LYS A 114 -6.46 -1.08 29.03
N THR A 115 -5.40 -0.40 29.45
CA THR A 115 -4.68 -0.70 30.70
C THR A 115 -5.44 -0.12 31.88
#